data_AF-A0A1G6CBK6-F1
#
_entry.id   AF-A0A1G6CBK6-F1
#
_cell.length_a   1.000
_cell.length_b   1.000
_cell.length_c   1.000
_cell.angle_alpha   90.00
_cell.angle_beta   90.00
_cell.angle_gamma   90.00
#
_symmetry.space_group_name_H-M   'P 1'
#
loop_
_entity.id
_entity.type
_entity.pdbx_description
1 polymer ?
#
loop_
_entity_poly.entity_id
_entity_poly.type
_entity_poly.pdbx_seq_one_letter_code
_entity_poly.pdbx_strand_id
1 'polypeptide(L)'
;MVKNSKWTKALGSVSKVIAVLPDTTQIIGKAIDNTRPIIEKELDRHNDRKTAYIELDNVIHLDFEDAKEILENQGFLVRGITVNPNVKYANAPLNQVVRMYPRTKKAKVGSLVKLYYTDQEVVNASYILAEEQREKNEQLGQKVVDTVTGVKSVFKQKKTPKDVTPPGGK
;
A
#
# COMPACT_ATOMS: atom_id res chain seq x y z
N MET A 1 5.68 -54.69 -10.11
CA MET A 1 6.10 -54.55 -11.52
C MET A 1 5.03 -53.74 -12.27
N VAL A 2 5.39 -52.49 -12.63
CA VAL A 2 5.06 -51.75 -13.88
C VAL A 2 3.58 -51.50 -14.32
N LYS A 3 3.28 -50.18 -14.44
CA LYS A 3 2.40 -49.41 -15.37
C LYS A 3 0.88 -49.63 -15.32
N ASN A 4 0.07 -48.59 -15.04
CA ASN A 4 -0.20 -47.28 -15.70
C ASN A 4 -1.41 -47.32 -16.64
N SER A 5 -2.27 -46.33 -16.38
CA SER A 5 -3.10 -45.58 -17.34
C SER A 5 -4.14 -46.35 -18.14
N LYS A 6 -5.37 -46.33 -17.63
CA LYS A 6 -6.59 -46.38 -18.44
C LYS A 6 -7.16 -44.98 -18.44
N TRP A 7 -7.16 -44.27 -19.57
CA TRP A 7 -8.16 -43.26 -19.89
C TRP A 7 -8.35 -43.26 -21.41
N THR A 8 -9.61 -43.22 -21.78
CA THR A 8 -10.19 -43.91 -22.93
C THR A 8 -10.24 -43.04 -24.18
N LYS A 9 -10.03 -43.71 -25.31
CA LYS A 9 -10.27 -43.25 -26.68
C LYS A 9 -11.75 -42.90 -26.90
N ALA A 10 -12.01 -41.74 -27.49
CA ALA A 10 -13.17 -41.47 -28.34
C ALA A 10 -12.89 -40.28 -29.27
N LEU A 11 -11.98 -40.48 -30.20
CA LEU A 11 -11.91 -39.72 -31.46
C LEU A 11 -12.93 -40.36 -32.41
N GLY A 12 -13.99 -39.65 -32.79
CA GLY A 12 -14.91 -40.17 -33.80
C GLY A 12 -16.18 -39.35 -33.98
N SER A 13 -16.09 -38.19 -34.64
CA SER A 13 -17.23 -37.52 -35.31
C SER A 13 -16.90 -36.18 -36.00
N VAL A 14 -15.87 -36.10 -36.85
CA VAL A 14 -15.72 -34.94 -37.77
C VAL A 14 -15.12 -35.38 -39.09
N SER A 15 -15.94 -36.05 -39.91
CA SER A 15 -15.58 -36.40 -41.28
C SER A 15 -16.87 -36.52 -42.09
N LYS A 16 -17.40 -35.40 -42.58
CA LYS A 16 -18.37 -35.25 -43.72
C LYS A 16 -19.07 -33.87 -43.70
N VAL A 17 -18.29 -32.80 -43.78
CA VAL A 17 -18.78 -31.47 -44.23
C VAL A 17 -17.68 -30.80 -45.04
N ILE A 18 -17.22 -31.49 -46.09
CA ILE A 18 -16.44 -30.90 -47.18
C ILE A 18 -16.98 -31.49 -48.49
N ALA A 19 -18.12 -31.00 -48.92
CA ALA A 19 -18.61 -31.09 -50.29
C ALA A 19 -19.88 -30.25 -50.36
N VAL A 20 -20.07 -29.53 -51.46
CA VAL A 20 -21.18 -28.58 -51.71
C VAL A 20 -20.92 -27.19 -51.14
N LEU A 21 -20.11 -26.40 -51.85
CA LEU A 21 -20.60 -25.17 -52.47
C LEU A 21 -19.83 -24.94 -53.79
N PRO A 22 -20.47 -25.09 -54.96
CA PRO A 22 -19.95 -24.56 -56.22
C PRO A 22 -20.22 -23.04 -56.29
N ASP A 23 -19.29 -22.30 -56.89
CA ASP A 23 -19.44 -20.93 -57.39
C ASP A 23 -20.04 -19.85 -56.47
N THR A 24 -19.25 -19.38 -55.49
CA THR A 24 -19.47 -18.07 -54.84
C THR A 24 -18.25 -17.16 -54.82
N THR A 25 -17.15 -17.56 -55.46
CA THR A 25 -15.89 -16.79 -55.52
C THR A 25 -16.00 -15.49 -56.33
N GLN A 26 -17.11 -15.24 -57.04
CA GLN A 26 -17.32 -13.98 -57.76
C GLN A 26 -18.10 -12.92 -56.94
N ILE A 27 -18.65 -13.27 -55.78
CA ILE A 27 -19.49 -12.34 -54.98
C ILE A 27 -18.67 -11.69 -53.84
N ILE A 28 -17.47 -12.20 -53.55
CA ILE A 28 -16.55 -11.68 -52.53
C ILE A 28 -15.72 -10.52 -53.10
N GLY A 29 -16.39 -9.50 -53.63
CA GLY A 29 -15.75 -8.29 -54.14
C GLY A 29 -16.44 -6.99 -53.75
N LYS A 30 -17.67 -7.03 -53.21
CA LYS A 30 -18.47 -5.83 -52.93
C LYS A 30 -19.01 -5.70 -51.50
N ALA A 31 -18.73 -6.65 -50.62
CA ALA A 31 -19.24 -6.65 -49.24
C ALA A 31 -18.15 -6.52 -48.15
N ILE A 32 -16.89 -6.32 -48.53
CA ILE A 32 -15.78 -6.14 -47.56
C ILE A 32 -15.55 -4.65 -47.25
N ASP A 33 -15.92 -3.72 -48.13
CA ASP A 33 -15.55 -2.31 -47.96
C ASP A 33 -16.34 -1.56 -46.89
N ASN A 34 -17.55 -2.02 -46.54
CA ASN A 34 -18.41 -1.33 -45.56
C ASN A 34 -18.37 -1.91 -44.14
N THR A 35 -17.74 -3.07 -43.94
CA THR A 35 -17.63 -3.72 -42.60
C THR A 35 -16.24 -3.58 -41.98
N ARG A 36 -15.20 -3.28 -42.77
CA ARG A 36 -13.86 -2.87 -42.28
C ARG A 36 -13.92 -1.79 -41.20
N PRO A 37 -14.63 -0.65 -41.37
CA PRO A 37 -14.61 0.40 -40.36
C PRO A 37 -15.29 0.01 -39.05
N ILE A 38 -16.09 -1.05 -39.01
CA ILE A 38 -16.79 -1.51 -37.80
C ILE A 38 -15.90 -2.48 -37.00
N ILE A 39 -15.15 -3.35 -37.69
CA ILE A 39 -14.23 -4.30 -37.05
C ILE A 39 -12.94 -3.60 -36.59
N GLU A 40 -12.39 -2.66 -37.38
CA GLU A 40 -11.23 -1.84 -36.98
C GLU A 40 -11.55 -0.96 -35.77
N LYS A 41 -12.71 -0.30 -35.77
CA LYS A 41 -13.11 0.64 -34.70
C LYS A 41 -13.36 -0.04 -33.36
N GLU A 42 -13.71 -1.32 -33.32
CA GLU A 42 -13.86 -2.05 -32.06
C GLU A 42 -12.53 -2.63 -31.55
N LEU A 43 -11.66 -3.09 -32.45
CA LEU A 43 -10.33 -3.59 -32.08
C LEU A 43 -9.43 -2.47 -31.52
N ASP A 44 -9.45 -1.30 -32.16
CA ASP A 44 -8.70 -0.12 -31.72
C ASP A 44 -9.19 0.39 -30.36
N ARG A 45 -10.52 0.42 -30.15
CA ARG A 45 -11.09 0.91 -28.88
C ARG A 45 -10.77 0.01 -27.68
N HIS A 46 -10.52 -1.27 -27.92
CA HIS A 46 -10.06 -2.20 -26.88
C HIS A 46 -8.55 -2.13 -26.65
N ASN A 47 -7.77 -1.84 -27.69
CA ASN A 47 -6.33 -1.68 -27.58
C ASN A 47 -5.98 -0.35 -26.87
N ASP A 48 -6.61 0.76 -27.27
CA ASP A 48 -6.42 2.10 -26.69
C ASP A 48 -6.76 2.16 -25.19
N ARG A 49 -7.79 1.43 -24.76
CA ARG A 49 -8.16 1.35 -23.34
C ARG A 49 -7.14 0.56 -22.51
N LYS A 50 -6.45 -0.42 -23.12
CA LYS A 50 -5.43 -1.24 -22.45
C LYS A 50 -4.06 -0.58 -22.48
N THR A 51 -3.71 0.16 -23.53
CA THR A 51 -2.47 0.94 -23.63
C THR A 51 -2.49 2.20 -22.75
N ALA A 52 -3.68 2.71 -22.40
CA ALA A 52 -3.79 3.90 -21.55
C ALA A 52 -3.35 3.69 -20.08
N TYR A 53 -3.31 2.46 -19.57
CA TYR A 53 -2.93 2.16 -18.18
C TYR A 53 -1.58 1.44 -18.13
N ILE A 54 -0.58 2.11 -17.58
CA ILE A 54 0.75 1.55 -17.35
C ILE A 54 0.94 1.22 -15.87
N GLU A 55 2.03 0.52 -15.56
CA GLU A 55 2.45 0.27 -14.19
C GLU A 55 2.86 1.60 -13.52
N LEU A 56 2.48 1.77 -12.26
CA LEU A 56 2.82 2.93 -11.46
C LEU A 56 3.90 2.51 -10.46
N ASP A 57 5.10 3.06 -10.59
CA ASP A 57 6.22 2.69 -9.74
C ASP A 57 6.00 3.16 -8.30
N ASN A 58 6.34 2.29 -7.36
CA ASN A 58 6.28 2.63 -5.94
C ASN A 58 7.55 3.39 -5.51
N VAL A 59 7.46 4.71 -5.51
CA VAL A 59 8.50 5.65 -5.09
C VAL A 59 8.42 6.07 -3.60
N ILE A 60 7.68 5.32 -2.76
CA ILE A 60 7.71 5.58 -1.30
C ILE A 60 9.13 5.28 -0.78
N HIS A 61 9.59 6.09 0.17
CA HIS A 61 10.92 6.07 0.80
C HIS A 61 12.07 6.65 -0.04
N LEU A 62 11.81 7.06 -1.29
CA LEU A 62 12.76 7.80 -2.09
C LEU A 62 12.77 9.29 -1.75
N ASP A 63 13.83 9.99 -2.16
CA ASP A 63 13.85 11.45 -2.19
C ASP A 63 12.74 11.97 -3.13
N PHE A 64 12.16 13.12 -2.77
CA PHE A 64 11.05 13.71 -3.50
C PHE A 64 11.41 14.07 -4.96
N GLU A 65 12.61 14.59 -5.22
CA GLU A 65 13.01 14.98 -6.57
C GLU A 65 13.26 13.75 -7.45
N ASP A 66 13.96 12.75 -6.92
CA ASP A 66 14.17 11.47 -7.62
C ASP A 66 12.83 10.79 -7.93
N ALA A 67 11.94 10.73 -6.93
CA ALA A 67 10.61 10.13 -7.07
C ALA A 67 9.77 10.86 -8.13
N LYS A 68 9.87 12.19 -8.17
CA LYS A 68 9.18 13.01 -9.16
C LYS A 68 9.71 12.75 -10.56
N GLU A 69 11.02 12.75 -10.74
CA GLU A 69 11.65 12.47 -12.03
C GLU A 69 11.25 11.09 -12.58
N ILE A 70 11.31 10.05 -11.75
CA ILE A 70 10.92 8.68 -12.15
C ILE A 70 9.49 8.65 -12.70
N LEU A 71 8.54 9.25 -11.98
CA LEU A 71 7.13 9.22 -12.34
C LEU A 71 6.81 10.15 -13.54
N GLU A 72 7.46 11.30 -13.64
CA GLU A 72 7.33 12.20 -14.80
C GLU A 72 7.89 11.54 -16.07
N ASN A 73 9.01 10.83 -15.97
CA ASN A 73 9.58 10.03 -17.06
C ASN A 73 8.68 8.87 -17.50
N GLN A 74 7.87 8.31 -16.59
CA GLN A 74 6.81 7.35 -16.93
C GLN A 74 5.60 7.99 -17.63
N GLY A 75 5.54 9.33 -17.71
CA GLY A 75 4.45 10.08 -18.33
C GLY A 75 3.29 10.39 -17.37
N PHE A 76 3.54 10.39 -16.06
CA PHE A 76 2.56 10.87 -15.07
C PHE A 76 2.77 12.35 -14.75
N LEU A 77 1.70 13.02 -14.32
CA LEU A 77 1.80 14.37 -13.77
C LEU A 77 2.03 14.24 -12.27
N VAL A 78 3.10 14.84 -11.73
CA VAL A 78 3.43 14.68 -10.31
C VAL A 78 3.18 15.98 -9.55
N ARG A 79 2.62 15.86 -8.35
CA ARG A 79 2.51 16.99 -7.41
C ARG A 79 2.98 16.62 -6.02
N GLY A 80 3.95 17.36 -5.51
CA GLY A 80 4.40 17.30 -4.13
C GLY A 80 3.44 18.00 -3.16
N ILE A 81 3.22 17.39 -2.01
CA ILE A 81 2.43 17.90 -0.90
C ILE A 81 3.19 17.60 0.40
N THR A 82 3.50 18.63 1.18
CA THR A 82 4.12 18.44 2.50
C THR A 82 3.12 17.79 3.46
N VAL A 83 3.60 16.86 4.28
CA VAL A 83 2.75 16.22 5.31
C VAL A 83 2.65 17.08 6.56
N ASN A 84 1.54 16.93 7.29
CA ASN A 84 1.44 17.50 8.63
C ASN A 84 2.49 16.85 9.56
N PRO A 85 3.11 17.64 10.47
CA PRO A 85 4.02 17.12 11.47
C PRO A 85 3.40 15.98 12.28
N ASN A 86 4.19 14.95 12.53
CA ASN A 86 3.76 13.78 13.31
C ASN A 86 4.99 13.10 13.92
N VAL A 87 4.87 12.62 15.16
CA VAL A 87 5.95 11.96 15.90
C VAL A 87 6.67 10.87 15.11
N LYS A 88 5.96 10.13 14.26
CA LYS A 88 6.57 9.09 13.41
C LYS A 88 7.59 9.61 12.38
N TYR A 89 7.58 10.92 12.08
CA TYR A 89 8.50 11.55 11.13
C TYR A 89 9.69 12.24 11.81
N ALA A 90 9.80 12.19 13.15
CA ALA A 90 10.91 12.80 13.88
C ALA A 90 12.29 12.31 13.42
N ASN A 91 12.36 11.06 12.97
CA ASN A 91 13.58 10.42 12.46
C ASN A 91 13.52 10.14 10.94
N ALA A 92 12.57 10.76 10.23
CA ALA A 92 12.48 10.58 8.79
C ALA A 92 13.62 11.35 8.10
N PRO A 93 14.22 10.81 7.02
CA PRO A 93 15.11 11.57 6.16
C PRO A 93 14.42 12.81 5.59
N LEU A 94 15.21 13.86 5.36
CA LEU A 94 14.76 15.07 4.70
C LEU A 94 14.30 14.74 3.27
N ASN A 95 13.24 15.42 2.81
CA ASN A 95 12.65 15.29 1.47
C ASN A 95 12.15 13.88 1.11
N GLN A 96 12.00 12.98 2.08
CA GLN A 96 11.55 11.63 1.80
C GLN A 96 10.05 11.57 1.49
N VAL A 97 9.69 10.85 0.43
CA VAL A 97 8.29 10.49 0.14
C VAL A 97 7.80 9.47 1.16
N VAL A 98 6.81 9.85 1.97
CA VAL A 98 6.20 8.99 2.99
C VAL A 98 4.90 8.34 2.54
N ARG A 99 4.24 8.91 1.50
CA ARG A 99 3.01 8.36 0.94
C ARG A 99 2.79 8.84 -0.48
N MET A 100 2.08 8.04 -1.26
CA MET A 100 1.62 8.41 -2.60
C MET A 100 0.12 8.17 -2.78
N TYR A 101 -0.46 8.84 -3.77
CA TYR A 101 -1.82 8.58 -4.25
C TYR A 101 -1.91 8.78 -5.77
N PRO A 102 -2.54 7.86 -6.55
CA PRO A 102 -3.29 6.68 -6.10
C PRO A 102 -2.39 5.58 -5.53
N ARG A 103 -2.97 4.66 -4.73
CA ARG A 103 -2.28 3.47 -4.18
C ARG A 103 -2.48 2.24 -5.07
N THR A 104 -2.61 2.45 -6.37
CA THR A 104 -2.89 1.40 -7.34
C THR A 104 -1.59 0.99 -8.03
N LYS A 105 -1.45 -0.29 -8.40
CA LYS A 105 -0.29 -0.77 -9.17
C LYS A 105 -0.27 -0.26 -10.61
N LYS A 106 -1.42 0.19 -11.11
CA LYS A 106 -1.57 0.71 -12.47
C LYS A 106 -2.32 2.01 -12.42
N ALA A 107 -1.93 2.96 -13.26
CA ALA A 107 -2.56 4.25 -13.39
C ALA A 107 -2.60 4.66 -14.86
N LYS A 108 -3.53 5.55 -15.19
CA LYS A 108 -3.66 6.04 -16.57
C LYS A 108 -2.47 6.97 -16.87
N VAL A 109 -1.83 6.82 -18.03
CA VAL A 109 -0.80 7.76 -18.50
C VAL A 109 -1.37 9.18 -18.52
N GLY A 110 -0.60 10.16 -18.08
CA GLY A 110 -1.01 11.56 -17.93
C GLY A 110 -1.92 11.83 -16.73
N SER A 111 -2.20 10.83 -15.88
CA SER A 111 -2.93 11.07 -14.64
C SER A 111 -2.06 11.73 -13.57
N LEU A 112 -2.71 12.43 -12.64
CA LEU A 112 -2.06 13.10 -11.52
C LEU A 112 -1.71 12.10 -10.41
N VAL A 113 -0.44 12.05 -10.04
CA VAL A 113 0.08 11.35 -8.86
C VAL A 113 0.50 12.37 -7.81
N LYS A 114 -0.03 12.22 -6.60
CA LYS A 114 0.29 13.07 -5.45
C LYS A 114 1.35 12.39 -4.60
N LEU A 115 2.48 13.04 -4.41
CA LEU A 115 3.55 12.60 -3.51
C LEU A 115 3.49 13.40 -2.21
N TYR A 116 3.34 12.70 -1.10
CA TYR A 116 3.39 13.26 0.23
C TYR A 116 4.78 13.05 0.79
N TYR A 117 5.47 14.14 1.12
CA TYR A 117 6.86 14.09 1.56
C TYR A 117 7.11 14.88 2.84
N THR A 118 8.23 14.58 3.51
CA THR A 118 8.72 15.30 4.68
C THR A 118 9.65 16.42 4.27
N ASP A 119 9.36 17.64 4.69
CA ASP A 119 10.25 18.80 4.53
C ASP A 119 10.95 19.10 5.86
N GLN A 120 11.95 19.98 5.86
CA GLN A 120 12.74 20.34 7.04
C GLN A 120 11.85 20.86 8.17
N GLU A 121 10.86 21.71 7.85
CA GLU A 121 9.90 22.23 8.82
C GLU A 121 9.09 21.10 9.48
N VAL A 122 8.67 20.13 8.68
CA VAL A 122 7.90 18.98 9.13
C VAL A 122 8.72 18.10 10.05
N VAL A 123 9.97 17.81 9.69
CA VAL A 123 10.89 16.99 10.50
C VAL A 123 11.17 17.67 11.83
N ASN A 124 11.48 18.97 11.81
CA ASN A 124 11.75 19.75 13.02
C ASN A 124 10.54 19.79 13.96
N ALA A 125 9.35 20.10 13.44
CA ALA A 125 8.13 20.09 14.22
C ALA A 125 7.80 18.69 14.75
N SER A 126 8.08 17.64 13.96
CA SER A 126 7.88 16.26 14.38
C SER A 126 8.82 15.84 15.50
N TYR A 127 10.06 16.33 15.50
CA TYR A 127 11.03 16.12 16.58
C TYR A 127 10.54 16.75 17.90
N ILE A 128 10.06 17.99 17.86
CA ILE A 128 9.50 18.66 19.04
C ILE A 128 8.32 17.86 19.61
N LEU A 129 7.41 17.40 18.74
CA LEU A 129 6.28 16.57 19.16
C LEU A 129 6.71 15.24 19.79
N ALA A 130 7.83 14.65 19.34
CA ALA A 130 8.36 13.42 19.89
C ALA A 130 8.93 13.62 21.30
N GLU A 131 9.70 14.69 21.50
CA GLU A 131 10.24 15.05 22.81
C GLU A 131 9.13 15.40 23.81
N GLU A 132 8.12 16.17 23.41
CA GLU A 132 6.97 16.45 24.28
C GLU A 132 6.23 15.18 24.71
N GLN A 133 6.06 14.20 23.82
CA GLN A 133 5.43 12.93 24.17
C GLN A 133 6.29 12.12 25.13
N ARG A 134 7.62 12.13 24.92
CA ARG A 134 8.57 11.46 25.80
C ARG A 134 8.52 12.05 27.21
N GLU A 135 8.57 13.37 27.34
CA GLU A 135 8.47 14.05 28.64
C GLU A 135 7.14 13.74 29.34
N LYS A 136 6.01 13.78 28.61
CA LYS A 136 4.70 13.42 29.16
C LYS A 136 4.68 11.98 29.68
N ASN A 137 5.27 11.04 28.93
CA ASN A 137 5.32 9.64 29.33
C ASN A 137 6.24 9.41 30.53
N GLU A 138 7.38 10.09 30.61
CA GLU A 138 8.31 10.04 31.75
C GLU A 138 7.64 10.60 33.03
N GLN A 139 6.91 11.71 32.92
CA GLN A 139 6.13 12.26 34.04
C GLN A 139 5.04 11.31 34.52
N LEU A 140 4.33 10.65 33.60
CA LEU A 140 3.34 9.64 33.95
C LEU A 140 4.00 8.43 34.62
N GLY A 141 5.15 7.98 34.11
CA GLY A 141 5.94 6.91 34.70
C GLY A 141 6.35 7.21 36.14
N GLN A 142 6.87 8.42 36.38
CA GLN A 142 7.26 8.85 37.72
C GLN A 142 6.06 8.87 38.68
N LYS A 143 4.91 9.41 38.26
CA LYS A 143 3.67 9.42 39.07
C LYS A 143 3.21 8.00 39.43
N VAL A 144 3.33 7.04 38.51
CA VAL A 144 3.01 5.63 38.78
C VAL A 144 3.97 5.03 39.79
N VAL A 145 5.28 5.30 39.67
CA VAL A 145 6.26 4.85 40.65
C VAL A 145 5.97 5.45 42.03
N ASP A 146 5.71 6.75 42.12
CA ASP A 146 5.46 7.45 43.38
C ASP A 146 4.21 6.92 44.08
N THR A 147 3.11 6.70 43.34
CA THR A 147 1.88 6.12 43.88
C THR A 147 2.08 4.68 44.37
N VAL A 148 2.78 3.82 43.63
CA VAL A 148 3.07 2.44 44.08
C VAL A 148 3.95 2.44 45.33
N THR A 149 4.94 3.32 45.39
CA THR A 149 5.87 3.41 46.52
C THR A 149 5.19 3.97 47.77
N GLY A 150 4.33 4.98 47.60
CA GLY A 150 3.48 5.54 48.67
C GLY A 150 2.49 4.53 49.23
N VAL A 151 1.91 3.65 48.40
CA VAL A 151 1.05 2.57 48.89
C VAL A 151 1.88 1.53 49.68
N LYS A 152 3.06 1.14 49.20
CA LYS A 152 3.93 0.18 49.91
C LYS A 152 4.35 0.66 51.31
N SER A 153 4.60 1.97 51.50
CA SER A 153 4.95 2.51 52.81
C SER A 153 3.77 2.50 53.78
N VAL A 154 2.56 2.81 53.32
CA VAL A 154 1.32 2.72 54.11
C VAL A 154 1.03 1.27 54.55
N PHE A 155 1.25 0.29 53.67
CA PHE A 155 1.08 -1.13 54.02
C PHE A 155 2.16 -1.64 54.98
N LYS A 156 3.39 -1.10 54.96
CA LYS A 156 4.43 -1.46 55.95
C LYS A 156 4.13 -0.92 57.34
N GLN A 157 3.58 0.29 57.47
CA GLN A 157 3.27 0.87 58.79
C GLN A 157 2.18 0.12 59.57
N LYS A 158 1.28 -0.61 58.89
CA LYS A 158 0.26 -1.44 59.56
C LYS A 158 0.78 -2.77 60.15
N LYS A 159 2.04 -3.15 59.88
CA LYS A 159 2.60 -4.46 60.26
C LYS A 159 3.62 -4.45 61.41
N THR A 160 3.77 -3.36 62.17
CA THR A 160 4.54 -3.42 63.43
C THR A 160 3.69 -4.08 64.52
N PRO A 161 4.05 -5.26 65.05
CA PRO A 161 3.41 -5.80 66.24
C PRO A 161 3.60 -4.79 67.37
N LYS A 162 2.53 -4.44 68.08
CA LYS A 162 2.68 -3.70 69.34
C LYS A 162 3.49 -4.58 70.28
N ASP A 163 4.66 -4.09 70.72
CA ASP A 163 5.45 -4.75 71.75
C ASP A 163 4.59 -4.83 73.01
N VAL A 164 4.07 -6.02 73.32
CA VAL A 164 3.32 -6.28 74.54
C VAL A 164 4.30 -6.84 75.55
N THR A 165 5.10 -5.97 76.18
CA THR A 165 5.88 -6.37 77.35
C THR A 165 4.91 -6.65 78.49
N PRO A 166 4.90 -7.87 79.09
CA PRO A 166 4.01 -8.15 80.21
C PRO A 166 4.42 -7.31 81.42
N PRO A 167 3.47 -6.73 82.19
CA PRO A 167 3.80 -6.11 83.46
C PRO A 167 4.18 -7.21 84.45
N GLY A 168 5.48 -7.35 84.71
CA GLY A 168 6.02 -8.20 85.77
C GLY A 168 5.68 -7.61 87.14
N GLY A 169 4.51 -7.98 87.67
CA GLY A 169 4.07 -7.69 89.02
C GLY A 169 4.46 -8.80 89.99
N LYS A 170 5.27 -8.43 90.98
CA LYS A 170 5.45 -8.93 92.36
C LYS A 170 5.42 -10.43 92.63
#